data_AF-A0A317YDS4-F1
#
_entry.id   AF-A0A317YDS4-F1
#
_cell.length_a   1.000
_cell.length_b   1.000
_cell.length_c   1.000
_cell.angle_alpha   90.00
_cell.angle_beta   90.00
_cell.angle_gamma   90.00
#
_symmetry.space_group_name_H-M   'P 1'
#
loop_
_entity.id
_entity.type
_entity.pdbx_description
1 polymer ?
#
loop_
_entity_poly.entity_id
_entity_poly.type
_entity_poly.pdbx_seq_one_letter_code
_entity_poly.pdbx_strand_id
1 'polypeptide(L)'
;MKAGRKNLRRACDEGAAVTLAEGESIMQVLTLRGSNVIEVMDGVGVRSLALFPAKFQKSFWIKNGSFVVVDASGRDQALESGSKIACVVSRVLFHEQVRALQKSGNW
;
A
#
# COMPACT_ATOMS: atom_id res chain seq x y z
N MET A 1 29.11 1.06 8.37
CA MET A 1 28.24 0.60 9.48
C MET A 1 26.84 0.37 8.92
N LYS A 2 26.31 -0.86 8.96
CA LYS A 2 24.95 -1.17 8.50
C LYS A 2 23.97 -0.45 9.41
N ALA A 3 23.35 0.63 8.93
CA ALA A 3 22.22 1.25 9.60
C ALA A 3 21.17 0.15 9.79
N GLY A 4 21.09 -0.35 11.02
CA GLY A 4 20.21 -1.46 11.37
C GLY A 4 18.77 -1.10 11.04
N ARG A 5 17.94 -2.13 10.88
CA ARG A 5 16.47 -2.09 10.67
C ARG A 5 15.70 -1.40 11.83
N LYS A 6 16.09 -0.18 12.18
CA LYS A 6 15.63 0.69 13.27
C LYS A 6 15.17 1.98 12.57
N ASN A 7 13.92 2.27 12.25
CA ASN A 7 12.62 1.65 12.42
C ASN A 7 11.82 2.09 11.18
N LEU A 8 11.36 1.18 10.32
CA LEU A 8 10.64 1.56 9.09
C LEU A 8 9.38 2.40 9.40
N ARG A 9 8.76 2.15 10.55
CA ARG A 9 7.67 2.96 11.10
C ARG A 9 8.07 4.39 11.44
N ARG A 10 9.31 4.65 11.91
CA ARG A 10 9.80 6.01 12.17
C ARG A 10 10.09 6.77 10.87
N ALA A 11 10.49 6.05 9.81
CA ALA A 11 10.71 6.66 8.50
C ALA A 11 9.39 7.04 7.81
N CYS A 12 8.31 6.31 8.09
CA CYS A 12 6.95 6.73 7.75
C CYS A 12 6.42 7.64 8.86
N ASP A 13 6.80 8.92 8.84
CA ASP A 13 6.30 9.89 9.82
C ASP A 13 4.77 9.90 9.84
N GLU A 14 4.18 9.61 11.01
CA GLU A 14 2.72 9.52 11.19
C GLU A 14 2.02 10.86 10.86
N GLY A 15 2.76 11.98 10.92
CA GLY A 15 2.31 13.33 10.53
C GLY A 15 2.74 13.81 9.14
N ALA A 16 3.48 13.00 8.36
CA ALA A 16 3.90 13.40 7.02
C ALA A 16 2.71 13.41 6.05
N ALA A 17 2.61 14.47 5.26
CA ALA A 17 1.63 14.58 4.19
C ALA A 17 1.73 13.37 3.23
N VAL A 18 0.59 12.86 2.80
CA VAL A 18 0.54 11.79 1.80
C VAL A 18 0.51 12.46 0.43
N THR A 19 1.62 12.35 -0.30
CA THR A 19 1.69 12.74 -1.70
C THR A 19 1.81 11.47 -2.52
N LEU A 20 0.96 11.32 -3.54
CA LEU A 20 1.00 10.20 -4.47
C LEU A 20 1.92 10.56 -5.64
N ALA A 21 2.83 9.65 -6.00
CA ALA A 21 3.58 9.77 -7.25
C ALA A 21 2.70 9.37 -8.44
N GLU A 22 3.18 9.66 -9.65
CA GLU A 22 2.52 9.21 -10.88
C GLU A 22 2.43 7.67 -10.91
N GLY A 23 1.23 7.14 -11.18
CA GLY A 23 0.96 5.70 -11.16
C GLY A 23 0.71 5.11 -9.78
N GLU A 24 0.80 5.90 -8.71
CA GLU A 24 0.38 5.48 -7.37
C GLU A 24 -1.09 5.78 -7.11
N SER A 25 -1.73 4.89 -6.34
CA SER A 25 -3.11 5.09 -5.89
C SER A 25 -3.31 4.54 -4.49
N ILE A 26 -4.28 5.12 -3.77
CA ILE A 26 -4.69 4.63 -2.46
C ILE A 26 -5.69 3.49 -2.67
N MET A 27 -5.45 2.37 -1.99
CA MET A 27 -6.34 1.22 -2.02
C MET A 27 -6.63 0.68 -0.61
N GLN A 28 -7.80 0.10 -0.45
CA GLN A 28 -8.23 -0.57 0.77
C GLN A 28 -7.85 -2.04 0.73
N VAL A 29 -7.27 -2.56 1.82
CA VAL A 29 -7.01 -3.99 2.00
C VAL A 29 -8.33 -4.71 2.29
N LEU A 30 -8.72 -5.64 1.43
CA LEU A 30 -9.91 -6.46 1.60
C LEU A 30 -9.60 -7.75 2.34
N THR A 31 -8.61 -8.51 1.87
CA THR A 31 -8.25 -9.81 2.44
C THR A 31 -6.73 -10.03 2.43
N LEU A 32 -6.23 -10.73 3.46
CA LEU A 32 -4.84 -11.19 3.52
C LEU A 32 -4.77 -12.60 2.89
N ARG A 33 -4.04 -12.77 1.79
CA ARG A 33 -4.00 -14.05 1.03
C ARG A 33 -2.83 -14.95 1.43
N GLY A 34 -1.88 -14.44 2.22
CA GLY A 34 -0.65 -15.13 2.56
C GLY A 34 0.43 -14.96 1.48
N SER A 35 1.63 -15.51 1.71
CA SER A 35 2.76 -15.44 0.76
C SER A 35 3.07 -14.04 0.23
N ASN A 36 2.94 -13.03 1.08
CA ASN A 36 3.15 -11.62 0.75
C ASN A 36 2.15 -11.07 -0.29
N VAL A 37 0.98 -11.68 -0.43
CA VAL A 37 -0.08 -11.21 -1.32
C VAL A 37 -1.27 -10.78 -0.49
N ILE A 38 -1.85 -9.65 -0.88
CA ILE A 38 -3.08 -9.12 -0.32
C ILE A 38 -4.05 -8.79 -1.45
N GLU A 39 -5.33 -8.91 -1.17
CA GLU A 39 -6.37 -8.38 -2.04
C GLU A 39 -6.66 -6.95 -1.63
N VAL A 40 -6.66 -6.06 -2.62
CA VAL A 40 -6.90 -4.63 -2.44
C VAL A 40 -8.01 -4.15 -3.37
N MET A 41 -8.67 -3.07 -2.99
CA MET A 41 -9.74 -2.43 -3.76
C MET A 41 -9.46 -0.95 -3.93
N ASP A 42 -9.63 -0.44 -5.15
CA ASP A 42 -9.51 0.99 -5.44
C ASP A 42 -10.80 1.77 -5.10
N GLY A 43 -10.75 3.09 -5.28
CA GLY A 43 -11.89 3.98 -5.04
C GLY A 43 -13.09 3.78 -5.99
N VAL A 44 -12.91 3.05 -7.10
CA VAL A 44 -13.95 2.73 -8.08
C VAL A 44 -14.59 1.36 -7.80
N GLY A 45 -14.01 0.57 -6.89
CA GLY A 45 -14.48 -0.75 -6.49
C GLY A 45 -13.80 -1.91 -7.23
N VAL A 46 -12.76 -1.65 -8.02
CA VAL A 46 -12.00 -2.69 -8.72
C VAL A 46 -11.07 -3.40 -7.74
N ARG A 47 -11.13 -4.73 -7.74
CA ARG A 47 -10.27 -5.58 -6.90
C ARG A 47 -9.01 -5.97 -7.65
N SER A 48 -7.89 -6.02 -6.95
CA SER A 48 -6.60 -6.42 -7.49
C SER A 48 -5.79 -7.18 -6.44
N LEU A 49 -4.88 -8.04 -6.90
CA LEU A 49 -3.88 -8.64 -6.01
C LEU A 49 -2.63 -7.76 -6.01
N ALA A 50 -2.18 -7.42 -4.81
CA ALA A 50 -0.98 -6.63 -4.60
C ALA A 50 0.07 -7.44 -3.84
N LEU A 51 1.33 -7.29 -4.26
CA LEU A 51 2.47 -7.76 -3.49
C LEU A 51 2.66 -6.84 -2.28
N PHE A 52 2.81 -7.43 -1.10
CA PHE A 52 3.12 -6.76 0.16
C PHE A 52 4.59 -7.01 0.54
N PRO A 53 5.50 -6.07 0.25
CA PRO A 53 6.92 -6.29 0.44
C PRO A 53 7.30 -6.71 1.87
N ALA A 54 8.19 -7.70 1.99
CA ALA A 54 8.62 -8.27 3.27
C ALA A 54 9.20 -7.23 4.25
N LYS A 55 9.71 -6.09 3.74
CA LYS A 55 10.18 -4.97 4.57
C LYS A 55 9.11 -4.45 5.54
N PHE A 56 7.82 -4.57 5.21
CA PHE A 56 6.73 -4.08 6.03
C PHE A 56 6.27 -5.04 7.14
N GLN A 57 6.49 -6.35 6.98
CA GLN A 57 5.89 -7.39 7.84
C GLN A 57 6.24 -7.29 9.31
N LYS A 58 7.45 -6.83 9.64
CA LYS A 58 7.90 -6.70 11.04
C LYS A 58 7.54 -5.37 11.68
N SER A 59 7.16 -4.38 10.88
CA SER A 59 6.95 -3.00 11.35
C SER A 59 5.50 -2.55 11.24
N PHE A 60 4.68 -3.22 10.44
CA PHE A 60 3.29 -2.85 10.19
C PHE A 60 2.38 -4.05 10.41
N TRP A 61 1.39 -3.86 11.28
CA TRP A 61 0.29 -4.79 11.44
C TRP A 61 -0.86 -4.36 10.52
N ILE A 62 -0.99 -5.02 9.37
CA ILE A 62 -2.09 -4.77 8.43
C ILE A 62 -3.25 -5.73 8.66
N LYS A 63 -4.47 -5.25 8.45
CA LYS A 63 -5.70 -6.05 8.57
C LYS A 63 -6.70 -5.63 7.50
N ASN A 64 -7.81 -6.36 7.39
CA ASN A 64 -8.91 -5.97 6.53
C ASN A 64 -9.40 -4.58 6.92
N GLY A 65 -9.61 -3.72 5.93
CA GLY A 65 -9.96 -2.30 6.11
C GLY A 65 -8.77 -1.36 6.32
N SER A 66 -7.53 -1.86 6.40
CA SER A 66 -6.34 -1.00 6.33
C SER A 66 -6.22 -0.33 4.96
N PHE A 67 -5.55 0.81 4.89
CA PHE A 67 -5.27 1.50 3.63
C PHE A 67 -3.78 1.49 3.31
N VAL A 68 -3.47 1.36 2.02
CA VAL A 68 -2.11 1.29 1.50
C VAL A 68 -2.02 2.15 0.25
N VAL A 69 -0.82 2.66 -0.03
CA VAL A 69 -0.48 3.20 -1.34
C VAL A 69 0.11 2.06 -2.15
N VAL A 70 -0.41 1.87 -3.35
CA VAL A 70 0.10 0.89 -4.30
C VAL A 70 0.65 1.59 -5.53
N ASP A 71 1.77 1.08 -6.02
CA ASP A 71 2.26 1.36 -7.35
C ASP A 71 1.57 0.39 -8.33
N ALA A 72 0.83 0.95 -9.27
CA ALA A 72 0.11 0.24 -10.32
C ALA A 72 0.71 0.44 -11.71
N SER A 73 1.86 1.12 -11.84
CA SER A 73 2.53 1.34 -13.14
C SER A 73 2.84 0.03 -13.88
N GLY A 74 3.12 -1.04 -13.15
CA GLY A 74 3.37 -2.37 -13.70
C GLY A 74 2.11 -3.20 -14.00
N ARG A 75 0.90 -2.67 -13.81
CA ARG A 75 -0.36 -3.43 -13.96
C ARG A 75 -0.52 -3.99 -15.37
N ASP A 76 -0.31 -3.18 -16.39
CA ASP A 76 -0.53 -3.58 -17.79
C ASP A 76 0.49 -4.66 -18.21
N GLN A 77 1.76 -4.46 -17.86
CA GLN A 77 2.82 -5.46 -18.09
C GLN A 77 2.57 -6.77 -17.32
N ALA A 78 2.06 -6.69 -16.09
CA ALA A 78 1.70 -7.87 -15.32
C ALA A 78 0.55 -8.64 -16.00
N LEU A 79 -0.43 -7.93 -16.56
CA LEU A 79 -1.53 -8.54 -17.28
C LEU A 79 -1.07 -9.23 -18.57
N GLU A 80 -0.21 -8.57 -19.35
CA GLU A 80 0.38 -9.11 -20.58
C GLU A 80 1.21 -10.38 -20.33
N SER A 81 1.91 -10.45 -19.20
CA SER A 81 2.70 -11.62 -18.79
C SER A 81 1.87 -12.74 -18.15
N GLY A 82 0.56 -12.55 -17.98
CA GLY A 82 -0.33 -13.51 -17.30
C GLY A 82 -0.18 -13.55 -15.78
N SER A 83 0.52 -12.57 -15.18
CA SER A 83 0.61 -12.44 -13.73
C SER A 83 -0.74 -12.00 -13.16
N LYS A 84 -1.19 -12.71 -12.12
CA LYS A 84 -2.38 -12.33 -11.35
C LYS A 84 -2.12 -11.18 -10.38
N ILE A 85 -0.85 -10.88 -10.10
CA ILE A 85 -0.42 -9.80 -9.20
C ILE A 85 -0.19 -8.56 -10.06
N ALA A 86 -1.02 -7.54 -9.83
CA ALA A 86 -1.08 -6.35 -10.68
C ALA A 86 -0.43 -5.11 -10.04
N CYS A 87 -0.19 -5.13 -8.73
CA CYS A 87 0.29 -3.96 -7.99
C CYS A 87 1.34 -4.33 -6.94
N VAL A 88 2.11 -3.34 -6.49
CA VAL A 88 3.05 -3.50 -5.39
C VAL A 88 2.79 -2.43 -4.34
N VAL A 89 2.70 -2.82 -3.06
CA VAL A 89 2.52 -1.86 -1.96
C VAL A 89 3.80 -1.04 -1.79
N SER A 90 3.70 0.26 -1.97
CA SER A 90 4.80 1.21 -1.79
C SER A 90 4.81 1.79 -0.36
N ARG A 91 3.62 1.99 0.24
CA ARG A 91 3.45 2.57 1.58
C ARG A 91 2.25 2.01 2.33
N VAL A 92 2.34 1.90 3.65
CA VAL A 92 1.19 1.61 4.53
C VAL A 92 0.71 2.92 5.16
N LEU A 93 -0.58 3.19 5.10
CA LEU A 93 -1.17 4.41 5.67
C LEU A 93 -1.60 4.21 7.11
N PHE A 94 -1.27 5.19 7.94
CA PHE A 94 -1.75 5.25 9.32
C PHE A 94 -3.12 5.93 9.40
N HIS A 95 -3.82 5.68 10.50
CA HIS A 95 -5.15 6.23 10.76
C HIS A 95 -5.21 7.77 10.64
N GLU A 96 -4.22 8.47 11.20
CA GLU A 96 -4.15 9.93 11.14
C GLU A 96 -3.93 10.44 9.71
N GLN A 97 -3.13 9.73 8.91
CA GLN A 97 -2.90 10.07 7.51
C GLN A 97 -4.18 9.90 6.67
N VAL A 98 -4.92 8.82 6.91
CA VAL A 98 -6.23 8.59 6.26
C VAL A 98 -7.22 9.70 6.62
N ARG A 99 -7.30 10.07 7.91
CA ARG A 99 -8.16 11.18 8.36
C ARG A 99 -7.77 12.51 7.74
N ALA A 100 -6.48 12.80 7.63
CA ALA A 100 -5.98 14.01 7.02
C ALA A 100 -6.36 14.10 5.52
N LEU A 101 -6.26 13.00 4.79
CA LEU A 101 -6.68 12.90 3.38
C LEU A 101 -8.18 13.10 3.21
N GLN A 102 -8.99 12.47 4.05
CA GLN A 102 -10.45 12.64 4.04
C GLN A 102 -10.86 14.08 4.32
N LYS A 103 -10.14 14.78 5.21
CA LYS A 103 -10.41 16.18 5.54
C LYS A 103 -9.97 17.15 4.44
N SER A 104 -8.90 16.84 3.71
CA SER A 104 -8.38 17.69 2.64
C SER A 104 -9.13 17.55 1.31
N GLY A 105 -10.03 16.55 1.19
CA GLY A 105 -10.76 16.27 -0.05
C GLY A 105 -9.96 15.48 -1.09
N ASN A 106 -8.74 15.05 -0.75
CA ASN A 106 -7.86 14.27 -1.61
C ASN A 106 -7.97 12.75 -1.33
N TRP A 107 -9.19 12.30 -1.01
CA TRP A 107 -9.49 10.91 -0.67
C TRP A 107 -10.02 10.13 -1.87
#